data_AF-A0A944AVJ1-F1
#
_entry.id   AF-A0A944AVJ1-F1
#
_cell.length_a   1.000
_cell.length_b   1.000
_cell.length_c   1.000
_cell.angle_alpha   90.00
_cell.angle_beta   90.00
_cell.angle_gamma   90.00
#
_symmetry.space_group_name_H-M   'P 1'
#
loop_
_entity.id
_entity.type
_entity.pdbx_description
1 polymer ?
#
loop_
_entity_poly.entity_id
_entity_poly.type
_entity_poly.pdbx_seq_one_letter_code
_entity_poly.pdbx_strand_id
1 'polypeptide(L)'
;SKGSFLEILSQLETMAGGPDTDTQRMKDIYEMMKASGIESTYVLDPSITRGLDYYTGVVYETFLNDLPTIGSVCSGGRYDNLAGLYMKEKVPGVGASIGLDRLIAGLEQLGITENKGSYVDAEIFCQDAGDIVSYQRTAALLRDKGVNVEVFPDQKKMNQQYNVTEAKSIPWGIFISKEEIAAGTLTLKNLKTREMFAGITIEKACDLILS
;
A
#
# COMPACT_ATOMS: atom_id res chain seq x y z
N SER A 1 -17.95 -23.80 -13.29
CA SER A 1 -18.05 -24.80 -14.37
C SER A 1 -16.65 -25.21 -14.81
N LYS A 2 -16.39 -26.48 -15.13
CA LYS A 2 -15.10 -26.91 -15.69
C LYS A 2 -15.17 -26.77 -17.21
N GLY A 3 -14.74 -25.63 -17.73
CA GLY A 3 -14.68 -25.33 -19.15
C GLY A 3 -13.96 -24.01 -19.39
N SER A 4 -13.39 -23.83 -20.57
CA SER A 4 -12.88 -22.55 -21.02
C SER A 4 -14.00 -21.51 -21.13
N PHE A 5 -13.63 -20.23 -21.15
CA PHE A 5 -14.59 -19.13 -21.28
C PHE A 5 -15.56 -19.34 -22.45
N LEU A 6 -15.04 -19.69 -23.63
CA LEU A 6 -15.84 -19.87 -24.85
C LEU A 6 -16.74 -21.11 -24.80
N GLU A 7 -16.28 -22.20 -24.17
CA GLU A 7 -17.11 -23.40 -23.99
C GLU A 7 -18.30 -23.11 -23.08
N ILE A 8 -18.06 -22.41 -21.96
CA ILE A 8 -19.13 -22.01 -21.04
C ILE A 8 -20.10 -21.06 -21.74
N LEU A 9 -19.60 -20.07 -22.49
CA LEU A 9 -20.45 -19.13 -23.21
C LEU A 9 -21.31 -19.83 -24.28
N SER A 10 -20.75 -20.79 -25.02
CA SER A 10 -21.49 -21.57 -26.02
C SER A 10 -22.60 -22.43 -25.40
N GLN A 11 -22.36 -22.99 -24.20
CA GLN A 11 -23.40 -23.69 -23.45
C GLN A 11 -24.53 -22.74 -23.04
N LEU A 12 -24.20 -21.54 -22.55
CA LEU A 12 -25.19 -20.52 -22.20
C LEU A 12 -26.03 -20.10 -23.42
N GLU A 13 -25.40 -19.86 -24.58
CA GLU A 13 -26.11 -19.55 -25.82
C GLU A 13 -27.09 -20.67 -26.20
N THR A 14 -26.67 -21.93 -26.09
CA THR A 14 -27.54 -23.07 -26.38
C THR A 14 -28.73 -23.13 -25.43
N MET A 15 -28.50 -22.91 -24.14
CA MET A 15 -29.57 -22.91 -23.12
C MET A 15 -30.54 -21.74 -23.28
N ALA A 16 -30.05 -20.59 -23.75
CA ALA A 16 -30.84 -19.38 -23.99
C ALA A 16 -31.62 -19.40 -25.32
N GLY A 17 -31.45 -20.43 -26.15
CA GLY A 17 -32.14 -20.55 -27.45
C GLY A 17 -31.39 -19.93 -28.63
N GLY A 18 -30.11 -19.60 -28.45
CA GLY A 18 -29.21 -19.09 -29.47
C GLY A 18 -28.36 -17.90 -28.99
N PRO A 19 -27.44 -17.42 -29.83
CA PRO A 19 -26.71 -16.18 -29.59
C PRO A 19 -27.64 -14.96 -29.54
N ASP A 20 -27.32 -14.01 -28.68
CA ASP A 20 -28.02 -12.73 -28.58
C ASP A 20 -27.04 -11.56 -28.40
N THR A 21 -27.57 -10.37 -28.12
CA THR A 21 -26.75 -9.17 -27.90
C THR A 21 -25.85 -9.25 -26.68
N ASP A 22 -26.25 -9.99 -25.64
CA ASP A 22 -25.49 -10.11 -24.40
C ASP A 22 -24.40 -11.16 -24.54
N THR A 23 -24.67 -12.28 -25.20
CA THR A 23 -23.64 -13.29 -25.48
C THR A 23 -22.61 -12.77 -26.47
N GLN A 24 -23.02 -11.97 -27.47
CA GLN A 24 -22.09 -11.27 -28.35
C GLN A 24 -21.20 -10.28 -27.56
N ARG A 25 -21.80 -9.50 -26.64
CA ARG A 25 -21.02 -8.60 -25.78
C ARG A 25 -19.99 -9.35 -24.94
N MET A 26 -20.33 -10.53 -24.42
CA MET A 26 -19.39 -11.37 -23.67
C MET A 26 -18.25 -11.90 -24.56
N LYS A 27 -18.51 -12.21 -25.84
CA LYS A 27 -17.46 -12.56 -26.83
C LYS A 27 -16.53 -11.38 -27.06
N ASP A 28 -17.07 -10.19 -27.25
CA ASP A 28 -16.27 -8.97 -27.48
C ASP A 28 -15.38 -8.67 -26.25
N ILE A 29 -15.93 -8.78 -25.04
CA ILE A 29 -15.17 -8.62 -23.78
C ILE A 29 -14.06 -9.68 -23.68
N TYR A 30 -14.35 -10.94 -24.04
CA TYR A 30 -13.33 -12.00 -24.06
C TYR A 30 -12.16 -11.68 -25.01
N GLU A 31 -12.44 -11.25 -26.24
CA GLU A 31 -11.40 -10.89 -27.20
C GLU A 31 -10.59 -9.69 -26.72
N MET A 32 -11.22 -8.69 -26.08
CA MET A 32 -10.51 -7.56 -25.47
C MET A 32 -9.59 -8.00 -24.31
N MET A 33 -10.08 -8.86 -23.40
CA MET A 33 -9.27 -9.38 -22.29
C MET A 33 -8.09 -10.21 -22.79
N LYS A 34 -8.31 -11.06 -23.79
CA LYS A 34 -7.25 -11.83 -24.45
C LYS A 34 -6.23 -10.92 -25.13
N ALA A 35 -6.68 -9.90 -25.87
CA ALA A 35 -5.80 -8.92 -26.50
C ALA A 35 -4.97 -8.12 -25.47
N SER A 36 -5.47 -7.96 -24.25
CA SER A 36 -4.74 -7.33 -23.15
C SER A 36 -3.74 -8.25 -22.43
N GLY A 37 -3.69 -9.54 -22.77
CA GLY A 37 -2.71 -10.50 -22.26
C GLY A 37 -2.99 -10.99 -20.83
N ILE A 38 -4.26 -10.96 -20.39
CA ILE A 38 -4.67 -11.41 -19.04
C ILE A 38 -5.45 -12.73 -19.08
N GLU A 39 -5.33 -13.54 -20.13
CA GLU A 39 -6.14 -14.78 -20.30
C GLU A 39 -6.05 -15.78 -19.15
N SER A 40 -5.01 -15.71 -18.32
CA SER A 40 -4.79 -16.58 -17.17
C SER A 40 -5.47 -16.10 -15.88
N THR A 41 -6.09 -14.91 -15.86
CA THR A 41 -6.58 -14.26 -14.63
C THR A 41 -8.10 -14.22 -14.51
N TYR A 42 -8.85 -14.82 -15.44
CA TYR A 42 -10.31 -14.79 -15.42
C TYR A 42 -10.93 -16.14 -15.80
N VAL A 43 -12.15 -16.36 -15.31
CA VAL A 43 -13.02 -17.48 -15.70
C VAL A 43 -14.44 -16.94 -15.88
N LEU A 44 -15.21 -17.52 -16.80
CA LEU A 44 -16.63 -17.22 -16.90
C LEU A 44 -17.38 -18.07 -15.88
N ASP A 45 -18.00 -17.44 -14.88
CA ASP A 45 -18.81 -18.14 -13.88
C ASP A 45 -20.29 -17.68 -13.95
N PRO A 46 -21.18 -18.49 -14.53
CA PRO A 46 -22.61 -18.17 -14.60
C PRO A 46 -23.32 -18.21 -13.23
N SER A 47 -22.67 -18.71 -12.17
CA SER A 47 -23.26 -18.80 -10.83
C SER A 47 -23.22 -17.48 -10.04
N ILE A 48 -22.49 -16.48 -10.54
CA ILE A 48 -22.41 -15.17 -9.91
C ILE A 48 -23.81 -14.53 -9.93
N THR A 49 -24.45 -14.53 -8.77
CA THR A 49 -25.70 -13.81 -8.53
C THR A 49 -25.41 -12.68 -7.55
N ARG A 50 -25.49 -11.43 -8.01
CA ARG A 50 -25.33 -10.27 -7.13
C ARG A 50 -26.69 -9.90 -6.53
N GLY A 51 -26.69 -9.57 -5.25
CA GLY A 51 -27.88 -9.09 -4.54
C GLY A 51 -28.28 -7.64 -4.84
N LEU A 52 -27.68 -7.02 -5.86
CA LEU A 52 -27.92 -5.62 -6.24
C LEU A 52 -28.54 -5.60 -7.63
N ASP A 53 -29.78 -5.14 -7.70
CA ASP A 53 -30.63 -5.10 -8.89
C ASP A 53 -30.21 -4.05 -9.92
N TYR A 54 -29.25 -3.20 -9.58
CA TYR A 54 -28.76 -2.14 -10.47
C TYR A 54 -27.81 -2.62 -11.57
N TYR A 55 -27.31 -3.86 -11.52
CA TYR A 55 -26.45 -4.39 -12.59
C TYR A 55 -27.28 -4.75 -13.82
N THR A 56 -26.76 -4.39 -14.99
CA THR A 56 -27.47 -4.44 -16.28
C THR A 56 -26.66 -5.15 -17.37
N GLY A 57 -25.55 -5.78 -17.01
CA GLY A 57 -24.64 -6.44 -17.94
C GLY A 57 -23.58 -7.25 -17.21
N VAL A 58 -22.34 -7.25 -17.71
CA VAL A 58 -21.24 -8.00 -17.12
C VAL A 58 -21.04 -7.65 -15.64
N VAL A 59 -20.79 -8.68 -14.84
CA VAL A 59 -20.43 -8.59 -13.42
C VAL A 59 -19.16 -9.40 -13.22
N TYR A 60 -18.32 -8.95 -12.32
CA TYR A 60 -17.10 -9.64 -11.95
C TYR A 60 -16.87 -9.63 -10.43
N GLU A 61 -16.19 -10.67 -9.98
CA GLU A 61 -15.65 -10.84 -8.64
C GLU A 61 -14.18 -11.24 -8.76
N THR A 62 -13.35 -10.79 -7.83
CA THR A 62 -11.93 -11.13 -7.79
C THR A 62 -11.63 -11.80 -6.46
N PHE A 63 -11.02 -12.98 -6.52
CA PHE A 63 -10.64 -13.77 -5.35
C PHE A 63 -9.13 -13.91 -5.28
N LEU A 64 -8.60 -14.14 -4.08
CA LEU A 64 -7.21 -14.51 -3.89
C LEU A 64 -7.08 -16.03 -4.03
N ASN A 65 -6.29 -16.49 -5.00
CA ASN A 65 -6.12 -17.92 -5.26
C ASN A 65 -5.57 -18.68 -4.04
N ASP A 66 -4.62 -18.06 -3.32
CA ASP A 66 -4.01 -18.64 -2.13
C ASP A 66 -4.92 -18.54 -0.89
N LEU A 67 -6.00 -17.77 -0.96
CA LEU A 67 -6.92 -17.56 0.16
C LEU A 67 -8.38 -17.44 -0.32
N PRO A 68 -8.98 -18.51 -0.88
CA PRO A 68 -10.32 -18.46 -1.44
C PRO A 68 -11.42 -18.25 -0.37
N THR A 69 -11.13 -18.62 0.89
CA THR A 69 -12.08 -18.55 2.01
C THR A 69 -12.37 -17.12 2.48
N ILE A 70 -11.53 -16.15 2.14
CA ILE A 70 -11.75 -14.74 2.51
C ILE A 70 -12.89 -14.10 1.70
N GLY A 71 -13.30 -14.75 0.61
CA GLY A 71 -14.28 -14.25 -0.33
C GLY A 71 -13.70 -13.22 -1.30
N SER A 72 -14.58 -12.52 -2.01
CA SER A 72 -14.20 -11.58 -3.06
C SER A 72 -13.56 -10.31 -2.49
N VAL A 73 -12.37 -9.93 -2.97
CA VAL A 73 -11.61 -8.73 -2.55
C VAL A 73 -11.85 -7.52 -3.46
N CYS A 74 -12.29 -7.74 -4.69
CA CYS A 74 -12.67 -6.71 -5.64
C CYS A 74 -13.91 -7.15 -6.41
N SER A 75 -14.82 -6.22 -6.67
CA SER A 75 -16.16 -6.54 -7.13
C SER A 75 -16.74 -5.40 -7.95
N GLY A 76 -17.42 -5.71 -9.05
CA GLY A 76 -17.97 -4.68 -9.91
C GLY A 76 -18.79 -5.21 -11.07
N GLY A 77 -19.11 -4.31 -12.00
CA GLY A 77 -19.90 -4.63 -13.18
C GLY A 77 -20.48 -3.41 -13.86
N ARG A 78 -21.29 -3.67 -14.89
CA ARG A 78 -21.96 -2.66 -15.71
C ARG A 78 -23.33 -2.29 -15.14
N TYR A 79 -23.60 -1.00 -14.98
CA TYR A 79 -24.84 -0.44 -14.44
C TYR A 79 -25.31 0.73 -15.30
N ASP A 80 -26.38 0.53 -16.07
CA ASP A 80 -26.90 1.55 -16.97
C ASP A 80 -27.92 2.49 -16.33
N ASN A 81 -28.55 2.03 -15.25
CA ASN A 81 -29.72 2.68 -14.67
C ASN A 81 -29.42 3.34 -13.31
N LEU A 82 -28.28 3.03 -12.68
CA LEU A 82 -27.94 3.51 -11.33
C LEU A 82 -27.90 5.04 -11.26
N ALA A 83 -27.28 5.66 -12.25
CA ALA A 83 -27.14 7.10 -12.31
C ALA A 83 -28.49 7.81 -12.55
N GLY A 84 -29.42 7.14 -13.24
CA GLY A 84 -30.79 7.61 -13.49
C GLY A 84 -31.66 7.76 -12.24
N LEU A 85 -31.22 7.24 -11.09
CA LEU A 85 -31.88 7.48 -9.79
C LEU A 85 -31.74 8.94 -9.33
N TYR A 86 -30.73 9.66 -9.84
CA TYR A 86 -30.37 11.01 -9.38
C TYR A 86 -30.39 12.06 -10.50
N MET A 87 -30.50 11.65 -11.76
CA MET A 87 -30.56 12.56 -12.92
C MET A 87 -31.49 12.04 -14.01
N LYS A 88 -31.94 12.96 -14.88
CA LYS A 88 -32.86 12.65 -15.99
C LYS A 88 -32.16 11.97 -17.17
N GLU A 89 -30.86 12.17 -17.31
CA GLU A 89 -30.08 11.60 -18.41
C GLU A 89 -29.67 10.16 -18.08
N LYS A 90 -29.79 9.28 -19.07
CA LYS A 90 -29.28 7.92 -18.96
C LYS A 90 -27.79 7.92 -19.22
N VAL A 91 -27.01 7.64 -18.19
CA VAL A 91 -25.54 7.55 -18.26
C VAL A 91 -25.10 6.11 -17.95
N PRO A 92 -24.68 5.34 -18.96
CA PRO A 92 -24.17 3.99 -18.73
C PRO A 92 -22.84 4.03 -17.98
N GLY A 93 -22.67 3.14 -17.00
CA GLY A 93 -21.48 3.06 -16.18
C GLY A 93 -20.93 1.64 -16.10
N VAL A 94 -19.62 1.54 -15.92
CA VAL A 94 -18.94 0.32 -15.48
C VAL A 94 -17.94 0.73 -14.41
N GLY A 95 -17.87 -0.05 -13.34
CA GLY A 95 -17.05 0.30 -12.19
C GLY A 95 -16.78 -0.89 -11.30
N ALA A 96 -15.72 -0.77 -10.50
CA ALA A 96 -15.30 -1.75 -9.53
C ALA A 96 -15.04 -1.07 -8.18
N SER A 97 -15.15 -1.84 -7.10
CA SER A 97 -14.74 -1.44 -5.77
C SER A 97 -13.81 -2.49 -5.19
N ILE A 98 -12.76 -2.02 -4.52
CA ILE A 98 -11.81 -2.85 -3.79
C ILE A 98 -12.18 -2.78 -2.30
N GLY A 99 -12.43 -3.94 -1.70
CA GLY A 99 -12.65 -4.05 -0.27
C GLY A 99 -11.32 -3.98 0.48
N LEU A 100 -10.87 -2.77 0.78
CA LEU A 100 -9.53 -2.52 1.36
C LEU A 100 -9.31 -3.32 2.65
N ASP A 101 -10.25 -3.32 3.59
CA ASP A 101 -10.15 -4.07 4.84
C ASP A 101 -9.94 -5.57 4.60
N ARG A 102 -10.68 -6.13 3.64
CA ARG A 102 -10.61 -7.55 3.28
C ARG A 102 -9.30 -7.87 2.56
N LEU A 103 -8.85 -6.99 1.67
CA LEU A 103 -7.59 -7.17 0.97
C LEU A 103 -6.41 -7.13 1.95
N ILE A 104 -6.38 -6.16 2.87
CA ILE A 104 -5.36 -6.06 3.91
C ILE A 104 -5.35 -7.31 4.79
N ALA A 105 -6.52 -7.75 5.29
CA ALA A 105 -6.61 -8.98 6.07
C ALA A 105 -6.09 -10.21 5.31
N GLY A 106 -6.36 -10.28 4.00
CA GLY A 106 -5.84 -11.35 3.15
C GLY A 106 -4.31 -11.30 2.98
N LEU A 107 -3.75 -10.11 2.76
CA LEU A 107 -2.31 -9.90 2.66
C LEU A 107 -1.60 -10.24 3.99
N GLU A 108 -2.15 -9.82 5.12
CA GLU A 108 -1.65 -10.16 6.45
C GLU A 108 -1.65 -11.68 6.70
N GLN A 109 -2.76 -12.36 6.36
CA GLN A 109 -2.87 -13.81 6.53
C GLN A 109 -1.92 -14.59 5.62
N LEU A 110 -1.64 -14.08 4.43
CA LEU A 110 -0.64 -14.65 3.51
C LEU A 110 0.81 -14.28 3.89
N GLY A 111 1.01 -13.48 4.94
CA GLY A 111 2.33 -12.99 5.34
C GLY A 111 2.95 -12.01 4.34
N ILE A 112 2.15 -11.45 3.43
CA ILE A 112 2.56 -10.43 2.46
C ILE A 112 2.43 -9.07 3.15
N THR A 113 3.28 -8.84 4.15
CA THR A 113 3.39 -7.54 4.80
C THR A 113 4.59 -6.81 4.20
N GLU A 114 4.36 -5.62 3.63
CA GLU A 114 5.47 -4.71 3.42
C GLU A 114 5.94 -4.28 4.80
N ASN A 115 7.09 -4.77 5.22
CA ASN A 115 7.81 -4.21 6.35
C ASN A 115 8.40 -2.87 5.87
N LYS A 116 7.53 -1.87 5.66
CA LYS A 116 7.98 -0.51 5.42
C LYS A 116 8.82 -0.15 6.64
N GLY A 117 10.07 0.22 6.39
CA GLY A 117 10.91 0.80 7.42
C GLY A 117 10.21 2.00 8.06
N SER A 118 10.84 2.58 9.08
CA SER A 118 10.25 3.76 9.70
C SER A 118 9.99 4.88 8.70
N TYR A 119 8.94 5.67 8.94
CA TYR A 119 8.76 6.97 8.29
C TYR A 119 9.75 8.03 8.80
N VAL A 120 10.55 7.68 9.81
CA VAL A 120 11.59 8.51 10.41
C VAL A 120 12.94 7.94 10.04
N ASP A 121 13.77 8.75 9.40
CA ASP A 121 15.10 8.35 8.93
C ASP A 121 16.10 8.31 10.10
N ALA A 122 16.00 9.24 11.04
CA ALA A 122 16.94 9.35 12.15
C ALA A 122 16.28 9.79 13.47
N GLU A 123 16.84 9.37 14.60
CA GLU A 123 16.48 9.88 15.93
C GLU A 123 17.68 10.52 16.62
N ILE A 124 17.53 11.76 17.09
CA ILE A 124 18.51 12.42 17.96
C ILE A 124 18.23 11.97 19.39
N PHE A 125 19.19 11.26 19.98
CA PHE A 125 19.10 10.77 21.35
C PHE A 125 19.27 11.90 22.36
N CYS A 126 18.41 11.93 23.37
CA CYS A 126 18.45 12.93 24.44
C CYS A 126 19.41 12.47 25.55
N GLN A 127 20.68 12.84 25.45
CA GLN A 127 21.71 12.47 26.43
C GLN A 127 21.65 13.34 27.69
N ASP A 128 21.35 14.63 27.52
CA ASP A 128 21.20 15.64 28.57
C ASP A 128 19.96 16.50 28.27
N ALA A 129 19.00 16.56 29.20
CA ALA A 129 17.80 17.38 29.05
C ALA A 129 18.11 18.87 28.95
N GLY A 130 19.25 19.33 29.49
CA GLY A 130 19.71 20.71 29.39
C GLY A 130 20.02 21.16 27.97
N ASP A 131 20.31 20.22 27.06
CA ASP A 131 20.72 20.50 25.68
C ASP A 131 19.57 20.34 24.67
N ILE A 132 18.33 20.16 25.14
CA ILE A 132 17.14 19.90 24.30
C ILE A 132 16.92 20.97 23.21
N VAL A 133 17.23 22.24 23.51
CA VAL A 133 17.13 23.35 22.55
C VAL A 133 18.11 23.16 21.39
N SER A 134 19.34 22.69 21.69
CA SER A 134 20.36 22.41 20.68
C SER A 134 19.97 21.20 19.83
N TYR A 135 19.44 20.14 20.44
CA TYR A 135 18.94 18.97 19.71
C TYR A 135 17.82 19.35 18.72
N GLN A 136 16.86 20.17 19.16
CA GLN A 136 15.77 20.64 18.30
C GLN A 136 16.29 21.56 17.18
N ARG A 137 17.30 22.39 17.44
CA ARG A 137 17.94 23.21 16.41
C ARG A 137 18.62 22.35 15.36
N THR A 138 19.38 21.32 15.76
CA THR A 138 19.99 20.37 14.83
C THR A 138 18.94 19.60 14.04
N ALA A 139 17.86 19.16 14.69
CA ALA A 139 16.73 18.52 14.03
C ALA A 139 16.11 19.42 12.95
N ALA A 140 15.94 20.71 13.23
CA ALA A 140 15.42 21.67 12.26
C ALA A 140 16.33 21.80 11.03
N LEU A 141 17.65 21.86 11.21
CA LEU A 141 18.63 21.94 10.11
C LEU A 141 18.63 20.67 9.25
N LEU A 142 18.51 19.49 9.87
CA LEU A 142 18.38 18.21 9.17
C LEU A 142 17.07 18.14 8.37
N ARG A 143 15.96 18.56 8.96
CA ARG A 143 14.63 18.62 8.31
C ARG A 143 14.61 19.57 7.12
N ASP A 144 15.28 20.72 7.21
CA ASP A 144 15.42 21.68 6.10
C ASP A 144 16.13 21.06 4.89
N LYS A 145 16.99 20.07 5.12
CA LYS A 145 17.67 19.28 4.10
C LYS A 145 16.92 18.00 3.68
N GLY A 146 15.69 17.82 4.13
CA GLY A 146 14.81 16.71 3.73
C GLY A 146 14.93 15.43 4.56
N VAL A 147 15.69 15.42 5.66
CA VAL A 147 15.76 14.26 6.57
C VAL A 147 14.57 14.25 7.52
N ASN A 148 13.83 13.14 7.56
CA ASN A 148 12.78 12.92 8.55
C ASN A 148 13.41 12.54 9.88
N VAL A 149 13.75 13.55 10.70
CA VAL A 149 14.37 13.34 12.02
C VAL A 149 13.43 13.69 13.17
N GLU A 150 13.46 12.89 14.23
CA GLU A 150 12.84 13.22 15.52
C GLU A 150 13.89 13.41 16.62
N VAL A 151 13.50 14.08 17.70
CA VAL A 151 14.32 14.21 18.91
C VAL A 151 13.65 13.40 20.00
N PHE A 152 14.40 12.53 20.66
CA PHE A 152 13.87 11.74 21.76
C PHE A 152 13.37 12.70 22.87
N PRO A 153 12.11 12.59 23.34
CA PRO A 153 11.45 13.66 24.08
C PRO A 153 11.98 13.90 25.49
N ASP A 154 12.45 12.83 26.16
CA ASP A 154 12.85 12.87 27.57
C ASP A 154 14.26 12.31 27.76
N GLN A 155 14.98 12.80 28.78
CA GLN A 155 16.23 12.16 29.18
C GLN A 155 15.94 10.80 29.85
N LYS A 156 16.09 9.72 29.08
CA LYS A 156 16.01 8.33 29.54
C LYS A 156 17.34 7.63 29.37
N LYS A 157 17.52 6.48 30.04
CA LYS A 157 18.73 5.67 29.84
C LYS A 157 18.85 5.27 28.37
N MET A 158 20.06 5.24 27.82
CA MET A 158 20.27 4.95 26.40
C MET A 158 19.59 3.66 25.93
N ASN A 159 19.64 2.57 26.71
CA ASN A 159 18.95 1.32 26.36
C ASN A 159 17.44 1.51 26.18
N GLN A 160 16.81 2.39 26.97
CA GLN A 160 15.38 2.68 26.82
C GLN A 160 15.10 3.46 25.55
N GLN A 161 15.98 4.39 25.18
CA GLN A 161 15.85 5.13 23.93
C GLN A 161 16.01 4.18 22.74
N TYR A 162 17.10 3.41 22.70
CA TYR A 162 17.33 2.39 21.67
C TYR A 162 16.16 1.43 21.50
N ASN A 163 15.58 0.90 22.59
CA ASN A 163 14.43 0.01 22.51
C ASN A 163 13.24 0.65 21.79
N VAL A 164 13.00 1.95 21.99
CA VAL A 164 11.93 2.69 21.31
C VAL A 164 12.29 2.96 19.85
N THR A 165 13.53 3.40 19.58
CA THR A 165 14.03 3.68 18.22
C THR A 165 13.99 2.43 17.34
N GLU A 166 14.42 1.29 17.88
CA GLU A 166 14.40 -0.02 17.20
C GLU A 166 12.97 -0.53 16.99
N ALA A 167 12.07 -0.36 17.97
CA ALA A 167 10.65 -0.71 17.81
C ALA A 167 9.97 0.12 16.71
N LYS A 168 10.40 1.37 16.50
CA LYS A 168 9.96 2.22 15.39
C LYS A 168 10.68 1.89 14.07
N SER A 169 11.62 0.95 14.05
CA SER A 169 12.46 0.59 12.90
C SER A 169 13.23 1.76 12.28
N ILE A 170 13.63 2.74 13.10
CA ILE A 170 14.40 3.90 12.65
C ILE A 170 15.84 3.45 12.34
N PRO A 171 16.39 3.78 11.16
CA PRO A 171 17.68 3.24 10.73
C PRO A 171 18.88 3.98 11.32
N TRP A 172 18.76 5.27 11.64
CA TRP A 172 19.87 6.10 12.10
C TRP A 172 19.68 6.68 13.49
N GLY A 173 20.76 6.69 14.26
CA GLY A 173 20.85 7.34 15.56
C GLY A 173 21.82 8.51 15.51
N ILE A 174 21.46 9.64 16.10
CA ILE A 174 22.29 10.84 16.16
C ILE A 174 22.61 11.15 17.62
N PHE A 175 23.90 11.37 17.88
CA PHE A 175 24.44 11.80 19.17
C PHE A 175 25.10 13.16 19.00
N ILE A 176 24.94 14.02 20.00
CA ILE A 176 25.50 15.36 19.96
C ILE A 176 26.03 15.70 21.36
N SER A 177 27.35 15.77 21.50
CA SER A 177 28.01 16.24 22.73
C SER A 177 28.04 17.78 22.80
N LYS A 178 28.43 18.35 23.95
CA LYS A 178 28.56 19.81 24.10
C LYS A 178 29.64 20.40 23.18
N GLU A 179 30.72 19.67 22.97
CA GLU A 179 31.79 20.04 22.04
C GLU A 179 31.28 20.03 20.60
N GLU A 180 30.47 19.03 20.24
CA GLU A 180 29.86 18.93 18.91
C GLU A 180 28.81 20.03 18.65
N ILE A 181 28.01 20.40 19.67
CA ILE A 181 27.12 21.57 19.60
C ILE A 181 27.90 22.83 19.25
N ALA A 182 29.04 23.06 19.93
CA ALA A 182 29.88 24.24 19.68
C ALA A 182 30.55 24.22 18.31
N ALA A 183 30.92 23.03 17.82
CA ALA A 183 31.56 22.83 16.52
C ALA A 183 30.58 22.77 15.33
N GLY A 184 29.27 22.66 15.58
CA GLY A 184 28.27 22.45 14.52
C GLY A 184 28.37 21.06 13.87
N THR A 185 28.86 20.07 14.61
CA THR A 185 29.04 18.68 14.16
C THR A 185 28.11 17.74 14.93
N LEU A 186 28.09 16.48 14.53
CA LEU A 186 27.37 15.41 15.23
C LEU A 186 28.05 14.06 15.03
N THR A 187 27.66 13.09 15.85
CA THR A 187 28.01 11.69 15.65
C THR A 187 26.80 10.93 15.12
N LEU A 188 26.92 10.38 13.91
CA LEU A 188 25.90 9.57 13.26
C LEU A 188 26.20 8.08 13.43
N LYS A 189 25.20 7.27 13.77
CA LYS A 189 25.31 5.83 13.92
C LYS A 189 24.27 5.10 13.10
N ASN A 190 24.71 4.15 12.29
CA ASN A 190 23.81 3.21 11.64
C ASN A 190 23.35 2.17 12.68
N LEU A 191 22.05 2.10 12.96
CA LEU A 191 21.54 1.23 14.03
C LEU A 191 21.56 -0.26 13.64
N LYS A 192 21.55 -0.56 12.33
CA LYS A 192 21.64 -1.92 11.80
C LYS A 192 23.07 -2.44 11.75
N THR A 193 23.98 -1.69 11.13
CA THR A 193 25.40 -2.11 10.95
C THR A 193 26.27 -1.80 12.15
N ARG A 194 25.82 -0.89 13.04
CA ARG A 194 26.56 -0.33 14.18
C ARG A 194 27.77 0.53 13.79
N GLU A 195 27.91 0.87 12.51
CA GLU A 195 28.92 1.81 12.03
C GLU A 195 28.68 3.22 12.61
N MET A 196 29.76 3.92 12.93
CA MET A 196 29.71 5.27 13.52
C MET A 196 30.58 6.24 12.74
N PHE A 197 30.05 7.44 12.51
CA PHE A 197 30.70 8.56 11.86
C PHE A 197 30.72 9.73 12.85
N ALA A 198 31.82 9.90 13.57
CA ALA A 198 31.94 10.90 14.64
C ALA A 198 32.42 12.26 14.12
N GLY A 199 31.91 13.34 14.71
CA GLY A 199 32.35 14.71 14.41
C GLY A 199 32.11 15.15 12.95
N ILE A 200 31.08 14.61 12.29
CA ILE A 200 30.74 14.98 10.91
C ILE A 200 29.85 16.21 10.87
N THR A 201 29.88 16.94 9.75
CA THR A 201 28.97 18.07 9.52
C THR A 201 27.54 17.59 9.29
N ILE A 202 26.57 18.48 9.48
CA ILE A 202 25.15 18.22 9.20
C ILE A 202 24.96 17.84 7.72
N GLU A 203 25.65 18.52 6.80
CA GLU A 203 25.64 18.18 5.37
C GLU A 203 26.04 16.73 5.13
N LYS A 204 27.17 16.31 5.71
CA LYS A 204 27.67 14.96 5.52
C LYS A 204 26.74 13.92 6.14
N ALA A 205 26.09 14.25 7.25
CA ALA A 205 25.10 13.38 7.86
C ALA A 205 23.87 13.20 6.96
N CYS A 206 23.36 14.28 6.34
CA CYS A 206 22.26 14.20 5.38
C CYS A 206 22.61 13.31 4.18
N ASP A 207 23.81 13.48 3.60
CA ASP A 207 24.26 12.66 2.47
C ASP A 207 24.28 11.16 2.79
N LEU A 208 24.63 10.79 4.03
CA LEU A 208 24.68 9.41 4.48
C LEU A 208 23.29 8.84 4.81
N ILE A 209 22.37 9.67 5.29
CA ILE A 209 21.02 9.25 5.68
C ILE A 209 20.15 9.04 4.43
N LEU A 210 20.32 9.88 3.40
CA LEU A 210 19.48 9.91 2.20
C LEU A 210 20.03 9.07 1.03
N SER A 211 21.22 8.47 1.18
CA SER A 211 21.83 7.55 0.19
C SER A 211 21.23 6.15 0.26
#